data_AF-A0A533Y2M0-F1
#
_entry.id   AF-A0A533Y2M0-F1
#
_cell.length_a   1.000
_cell.length_b   1.000
_cell.length_c   1.000
_cell.angle_alpha   90.00
_cell.angle_beta   90.00
_cell.angle_gamma   90.00
#
_symmetry.space_group_name_H-M   'P 1'
#
loop_
_entity.id
_entity.type
_entity.pdbx_description
1 polymer ?
#
loop_
_entity_poly.entity_id
_entity_poly.type
_entity_poly.pdbx_seq_one_letter_code
_entity_poly.pdbx_strand_id
1 'polypeptide(L)'
;QVALPLYPQWGTEPNGYYIPPRWSPRGYIRQMFGPGVDNAIDRYIVPSRELLAVLQLWRTTQQIIFRYDVIPGPKVFETQIHGRKFEMYNDTVLAFNKSGKEVVRIQVEEPIYIRPAERVQWL
;
A
#
# COMPACT_ATOMS: atom_id res chain seq x y z
N GLN A 1 5.47 11.92 -2.13
CA GLN A 1 4.01 11.76 -2.12
C GLN A 1 3.66 10.62 -3.08
N VAL A 2 2.67 9.78 -2.75
CA VAL A 2 2.23 8.64 -3.60
C VAL A 2 0.83 8.82 -4.18
N ALA A 3 -0.06 9.53 -3.49
CA ALA A 3 -1.39 9.87 -3.98
C ALA A 3 -1.39 11.28 -4.59
N LEU A 4 -2.03 11.44 -5.74
CA LEU A 4 -2.06 12.67 -6.53
C LEU A 4 -3.51 13.11 -6.80
N PRO A 5 -3.76 14.43 -6.90
CA PRO A 5 -5.07 14.96 -7.25
C PRO A 5 -5.41 14.66 -8.71
N LEU A 6 -6.70 14.52 -9.01
CA LEU A 6 -7.19 14.38 -10.38
C LEU A 6 -7.37 15.77 -11.02
N TYR A 7 -6.80 15.97 -12.21
CA TYR A 7 -6.82 17.20 -13.01
C TYR A 7 -6.46 18.47 -12.23
N PRO A 8 -5.26 18.56 -11.61
CA PRO A 8 -4.86 19.73 -10.82
C PRO A 8 -4.85 21.04 -11.62
N GLN A 9 -4.70 20.99 -12.94
CA GLN A 9 -4.72 22.16 -13.83
C GLN A 9 -6.06 22.92 -13.82
N TRP A 10 -7.14 22.35 -13.28
CA TRP A 10 -8.43 23.03 -13.15
C TRP A 10 -8.48 24.04 -11.99
N GLY A 11 -7.48 24.05 -11.10
CA GLY A 11 -7.40 25.03 -10.00
C GLY A 11 -8.51 24.88 -8.95
N THR A 12 -9.18 23.74 -8.88
CA THR A 12 -10.30 23.47 -7.96
C THR A 12 -9.86 22.89 -6.60
N GLU A 13 -8.57 22.63 -6.43
CA GLU A 13 -7.99 22.05 -5.20
C GLU A 13 -8.76 20.81 -4.71
N PRO A 14 -8.81 19.72 -5.49
CA PRO A 14 -9.66 18.58 -5.18
C PRO A 14 -9.23 17.88 -3.88
N ASN A 15 -10.22 17.51 -3.07
CA ASN A 15 -10.01 16.78 -1.80
C ASN A 15 -9.80 15.26 -1.99
N GLY A 16 -10.02 14.74 -3.20
CA GLY A 16 -9.83 13.33 -3.56
C GLY A 16 -8.48 13.10 -4.22
N TYR A 17 -7.75 12.09 -3.75
CA TYR A 17 -6.43 11.73 -4.27
C TYR A 17 -6.40 10.25 -4.67
N TYR A 18 -5.60 9.95 -5.70
CA TYR A 18 -5.47 8.60 -6.26
C TYR A 18 -4.01 8.20 -6.33
N ILE A 19 -3.71 6.92 -6.09
CA ILE A 19 -2.39 6.37 -6.44
C ILE A 19 -2.42 6.04 -7.94
N PRO A 20 -1.57 6.68 -8.78
CA PRO A 20 -1.61 6.50 -10.22
C PRO A 20 -1.21 5.07 -10.61
N PRO A 21 -1.90 4.40 -11.56
CA PRO A 21 -1.62 3.02 -11.93
C PRO A 21 -0.30 2.90 -12.72
N ARG A 22 0.59 1.99 -12.28
CA ARG A 22 1.91 1.82 -12.93
C ARG A 22 1.85 1.34 -14.37
N TRP A 23 0.80 0.62 -14.74
CA TRP A 23 0.63 -0.03 -16.04
C TRP A 23 -0.03 0.82 -17.11
N SER A 24 -0.61 1.97 -16.75
CA SER A 24 -1.24 2.86 -17.73
C SER A 24 -0.19 3.66 -18.52
N PRO A 25 -0.48 4.03 -19.79
CA PRO A 25 0.43 4.84 -20.60
C PRO A 25 0.85 6.13 -19.90
N ARG A 26 2.15 6.41 -19.83
CA ARG A 26 2.71 7.53 -19.07
C ARG A 26 2.17 8.89 -19.49
N GLY A 27 1.99 9.12 -20.80
CA GLY A 27 1.40 10.36 -21.31
C GLY A 27 -0.01 10.60 -20.78
N TYR A 28 -0.84 9.56 -20.78
CA TYR A 28 -2.22 9.63 -20.30
C TYR A 28 -2.30 9.95 -18.80
N ILE A 29 -1.57 9.23 -17.96
CA ILE A 29 -1.63 9.47 -16.51
C ILE A 29 -0.95 10.78 -16.10
N ARG A 30 0.06 11.28 -16.83
CA ARG A 30 0.61 12.63 -16.60
C ARG A 30 -0.39 13.73 -16.95
N GLN A 31 -1.19 13.55 -18.00
CA GLN A 31 -2.29 14.48 -18.31
C GLN A 31 -3.34 14.52 -17.19
N MET A 32 -3.63 13.36 -16.57
CA MET A 32 -4.63 13.26 -15.50
C MET A 32 -4.13 13.77 -14.14
N PHE A 33 -2.92 13.39 -13.73
CA PHE A 33 -2.43 13.62 -12.36
C PHE A 33 -1.27 14.63 -12.28
N GLY A 34 -0.83 15.15 -13.42
CA GLY A 34 0.26 16.11 -13.52
C GLY A 34 1.66 15.48 -13.53
N PRO A 35 2.71 16.30 -13.43
CA PRO A 35 4.10 15.86 -13.58
C PRO A 35 4.61 14.98 -12.43
N GLY A 36 3.91 14.91 -11.29
CA GLY A 36 4.31 14.13 -10.12
C GLY A 36 4.18 12.61 -10.26
N VAL A 37 3.60 12.12 -11.36
CA VAL A 37 3.28 10.70 -11.59
C VAL A 37 4.49 9.78 -11.47
N ASP A 38 5.60 10.11 -12.13
CA ASP A 38 6.75 9.21 -12.17
C ASP A 38 7.34 9.00 -10.77
N ASN A 39 7.51 10.09 -10.01
CA ASN A 39 7.95 10.05 -8.62
C ASN A 39 6.95 9.29 -7.71
N ALA A 40 5.65 9.44 -7.93
CA ALA A 40 4.65 8.68 -7.16
C ALA A 40 4.79 7.18 -7.41
N ILE A 41 4.94 6.77 -8.68
CA ILE A 41 5.10 5.38 -9.09
C ILE A 41 6.39 4.79 -8.54
N ASP A 42 7.51 5.51 -8.70
CA ASP A 42 8.82 5.05 -8.23
C ASP A 42 8.85 4.83 -6.72
N ARG A 43 8.04 5.59 -5.95
CA ARG A 43 7.94 5.46 -4.50
C ARG A 43 7.14 4.24 -4.05
N TYR A 44 6.05 3.88 -4.71
CA TYR A 44 5.26 2.71 -4.27
C TYR A 44 5.71 1.39 -4.90
N ILE A 45 6.53 1.41 -5.96
CA ILE A 45 7.14 0.18 -6.52
C ILE A 45 8.21 -0.39 -5.59
N VAL A 46 9.01 0.50 -4.97
CA VAL A 46 9.99 0.12 -3.94
C VAL A 46 9.69 0.97 -2.70
N PRO A 47 8.64 0.60 -1.94
CA PRO A 47 8.18 1.41 -0.83
C PRO A 47 9.20 1.41 0.31
N SER A 48 9.24 2.52 1.05
CA SER A 48 9.90 2.52 2.36
C SER A 48 9.18 1.56 3.31
N ARG A 49 9.85 1.18 4.41
CA ARG A 49 9.27 0.35 5.47
C ARG A 49 7.90 0.85 5.93
N GLU A 50 7.80 2.13 6.26
CA GLU A 50 6.54 2.74 6.71
C GLU A 50 5.49 2.78 5.59
N LEU A 51 5.87 3.13 4.34
CA LEU A 51 4.93 3.15 3.24
C LEU A 51 4.36 1.75 2.96
N LEU A 52 5.19 0.71 3.01
CA LEU A 52 4.75 -0.67 2.86
C LEU A 52 3.74 -1.06 3.95
N ALA A 53 3.99 -0.66 5.20
CA ALA A 53 3.07 -0.87 6.32
C ALA A 53 1.72 -0.16 6.08
N VAL A 54 1.72 1.11 5.69
CA VAL A 54 0.48 1.87 5.42
C VAL A 54 -0.31 1.26 4.25
N LEU A 55 0.37 0.75 3.22
CA LEU A 55 -0.28 0.08 2.09
C LEU A 55 -1.05 -1.18 2.51
N GLN A 56 -0.67 -1.86 3.60
CA GLN A 56 -1.43 -3.00 4.12
C GLN A 56 -2.83 -2.64 4.62
N LEU A 57 -3.09 -1.38 4.98
CA LEU A 57 -4.39 -0.95 5.48
C LEU A 57 -5.43 -0.78 4.36
N TRP A 58 -5.01 -0.81 3.10
CA TRP A 58 -5.92 -0.62 1.97
C TRP A 58 -6.96 -1.74 1.93
N ARG A 59 -8.25 -1.35 1.90
CA ARG A 59 -9.41 -2.26 1.83
C ARG A 59 -9.55 -3.24 3.02
N THR A 60 -8.87 -3.00 4.14
CA THR A 60 -8.96 -3.84 5.35
C THR A 60 -10.24 -3.64 6.16
N THR A 61 -10.90 -2.50 6.00
CA THR A 61 -12.11 -2.15 6.76
C THR A 61 -13.01 -1.21 5.96
N GLN A 62 -14.30 -1.20 6.28
CA GLN A 62 -15.27 -0.24 5.76
C GLN A 62 -15.31 1.07 6.57
N GLN A 63 -14.67 1.12 7.74
CA GLN A 63 -14.58 2.32 8.56
C GLN A 63 -13.49 3.26 8.04
N ILE A 64 -13.69 4.57 8.21
CA ILE A 64 -12.63 5.55 7.95
C ILE A 64 -11.54 5.39 9.03
N ILE A 65 -10.30 5.25 8.57
CA ILE A 65 -9.11 5.23 9.40
C ILE A 65 -8.67 6.68 9.63
N PHE A 66 -8.61 7.11 10.90
CA PHE A 66 -8.18 8.45 11.30
C PHE A 66 -6.72 8.49 11.76
N ARG A 67 -6.17 7.34 12.15
CA ARG A 67 -4.81 7.20 12.67
C ARG A 67 -4.32 5.77 12.42
N TYR A 68 -3.02 5.62 12.19
CA TYR A 68 -2.35 4.33 12.18
C TYR A 68 -1.16 4.34 13.13
N ASP A 69 -0.78 3.18 13.63
CA ASP A 69 0.49 2.93 14.32
C ASP A 69 1.21 1.77 13.66
N VAL A 70 2.54 1.76 13.76
CA VAL A 70 3.38 0.66 13.28
C VAL A 70 4.20 0.15 14.46
N ILE A 71 4.03 -1.12 14.79
CA ILE A 71 4.87 -1.84 15.75
C ILE A 71 5.99 -2.52 14.96
N PRO A 72 7.27 -2.16 15.19
CA PRO A 72 8.39 -2.74 14.47
C PRO A 72 8.50 -4.25 14.70
N GLY A 73 8.60 -5.01 13.60
CA GLY A 73 8.88 -6.43 13.60
C GLY A 73 10.28 -6.78 13.07
N PRO A 74 10.63 -8.08 13.05
CA PRO A 74 11.88 -8.57 12.51
C PRO A 74 11.93 -8.42 10.98
N LYS A 75 13.14 -8.37 10.43
CA LYS A 75 13.36 -8.43 8.99
C LYS A 75 13.05 -9.85 8.50
N VAL A 76 12.27 -9.96 7.43
CA VAL A 76 11.82 -11.26 6.88
C VAL A 76 12.26 -11.50 5.44
N PHE A 77 12.58 -10.44 4.68
CA PHE A 77 12.99 -10.59 3.29
C PHE A 77 13.89 -9.43 2.84
N GLU A 78 14.80 -9.71 1.92
CA GLU A 78 15.66 -8.73 1.25
C GLU A 78 15.84 -9.11 -0.20
N THR A 79 15.72 -8.14 -1.11
CA THR A 79 16.00 -8.33 -2.54
C THR A 79 16.36 -7.00 -3.21
N GLN A 80 16.54 -7.02 -4.52
CA GLN A 80 16.61 -5.82 -5.35
C GLN A 80 15.39 -5.73 -6.27
N ILE A 81 14.72 -4.58 -6.27
CA ILE A 81 13.59 -4.27 -7.16
C ILE A 81 13.99 -3.06 -7.99
N HIS A 82 14.01 -3.19 -9.33
CA HIS A 82 14.45 -2.13 -10.24
C HIS A 82 15.84 -1.54 -9.88
N GLY A 83 16.80 -2.40 -9.52
CA GLY A 83 18.16 -1.99 -9.14
C GLY A 83 18.27 -1.27 -7.79
N ARG A 84 17.17 -1.15 -7.04
CA ARG A 84 17.14 -0.55 -5.70
C ARG A 84 16.98 -1.64 -4.65
N LYS A 85 17.70 -1.51 -3.54
CA LYS A 85 17.57 -2.39 -2.38
C LYS A 85 16.14 -2.31 -1.83
N PHE A 86 15.55 -3.47 -1.56
CA PHE A 86 14.26 -3.61 -0.91
C PHE A 86 14.40 -4.52 0.30
N GLU A 87 13.96 -4.04 1.47
CA GLU A 87 13.98 -4.78 2.73
C GLU A 87 12.57 -4.80 3.30
N MET A 88 12.07 -6.01 3.61
CA MET A 88 10.76 -6.20 4.20
C MET A 88 10.90 -6.63 5.65
N TYR A 89 10.10 -6.00 6.50
CA TYR A 89 9.99 -6.28 7.92
C TYR A 89 8.57 -6.74 8.20
N ASN A 90 8.41 -7.75 9.05
CA ASN A 90 7.09 -8.21 9.46
C ASN A 90 6.51 -7.30 10.55
N ASP A 91 6.32 -6.03 10.21
CA ASP A 91 5.74 -5.02 11.09
C ASP A 91 4.26 -5.33 11.34
N THR A 92 3.77 -5.00 12.54
CA THR A 92 2.34 -5.04 12.83
C THR A 92 1.76 -3.64 12.69
N VAL A 93 0.80 -3.48 11.78
CA VAL A 93 0.12 -2.23 11.47
C VAL A 93 -1.23 -2.20 12.16
N LEU A 94 -1.46 -1.16 12.95
CA LEU A 94 -2.72 -0.90 13.64
C LEU A 94 -3.44 0.27 12.97
N ALA A 95 -4.76 0.22 12.90
CA ALA A 95 -5.58 1.35 12.45
C ALA A 95 -6.69 1.66 13.43
N PHE A 96 -6.97 2.96 13.59
CA PHE A 96 -7.92 3.47 14.57
C PHE A 96 -8.97 4.34 13.88
N ASN A 97 -10.22 4.20 14.32
CA ASN A 97 -11.32 5.05 13.87
C ASN A 97 -11.33 6.41 14.62
N LYS A 98 -12.35 7.24 14.36
CA LYS A 98 -12.50 8.57 14.95
C LYS A 98 -12.50 8.59 16.48
N SER A 99 -13.01 7.54 17.13
CA SER A 99 -13.07 7.46 18.60
C SER A 99 -11.79 6.90 19.21
N GLY A 100 -10.75 6.63 18.41
CA GLY A 100 -9.52 5.99 18.87
C GLY A 100 -9.64 4.49 19.12
N LYS A 101 -10.74 3.85 18.69
CA LYS A 101 -10.89 2.39 18.78
C LYS A 101 -10.07 1.73 17.68
N GLU A 102 -9.29 0.71 18.05
CA GLU A 102 -8.60 -0.16 17.09
C GLU A 102 -9.64 -0.90 16.23
N VAL A 103 -9.51 -0.77 14.91
CA VAL A 103 -10.42 -1.39 13.94
C VAL A 103 -9.70 -2.36 13.01
N VAL A 104 -8.37 -2.29 12.92
CA VAL A 104 -7.54 -3.19 12.12
C VAL A 104 -6.24 -3.46 12.89
N ARG A 105 -5.78 -4.71 12.83
CA ARG A 105 -4.46 -5.16 13.25
C ARG A 105 -4.00 -6.22 12.26
N ILE A 106 -2.94 -5.93 11.51
CA ILE A 106 -2.44 -6.82 10.45
C ILE A 106 -0.91 -6.83 10.45
N GLN A 107 -0.35 -7.98 10.10
CA GLN A 107 1.09 -8.14 9.88
C GLN A 107 1.44 -7.89 8.41
N VAL A 108 2.63 -7.34 8.14
CA VAL A 108 3.10 -7.10 6.77
C VAL A 108 3.33 -8.41 6.01
N GLU A 109 3.79 -9.46 6.68
CA GLU A 109 3.97 -10.76 6.06
C GLU A 109 2.64 -11.52 6.04
N GLU A 110 2.18 -11.90 4.84
CA GLU A 110 1.00 -12.73 4.69
C GLU A 110 1.31 -14.18 5.09
N PRO A 111 0.50 -14.82 5.95
CA PRO A 111 0.72 -16.20 6.35
C PRO A 111 0.52 -17.15 5.16
N ILE A 112 1.47 -18.08 4.98
CA ILE A 112 1.36 -19.14 3.97
C ILE A 112 0.56 -20.31 4.55
N TYR A 113 -0.61 -20.58 3.96
CA TYR A 113 -1.42 -21.76 4.28
C TYR A 113 -1.15 -22.87 3.27
N ILE A 114 -0.43 -23.91 3.69
CA ILE A 114 -0.22 -25.12 2.88
C ILE A 114 -1.41 -26.05 3.09
N ARG A 115 -2.14 -26.37 2.02
CA ARG A 115 -3.21 -27.38 2.08
C ARG A 115 -2.59 -28.78 2.26
N PRO A 116 -3.18 -29.67 3.08
CA PRO A 116 -2.75 -31.06 3.17
C PRO A 116 -2.75 -31.73 1.80
N ALA A 117 -1.76 -32.60 1.56
CA ALA A 117 -1.61 -33.32 0.28
C ALA A 117 -2.63 -34.44 0.06
N GLU A 118 -3.43 -34.78 1.07
CA GLU A 118 -4.46 -35.82 0.94
C GLU A 118 -5.50 -35.41 -0.11
N ARG A 119 -5.51 -36.18 -1.19
CA ARG A 119 -6.48 -36.08 -2.26
C ARG A 119 -7.83 -36.44 -1.66
N VAL A 120 -8.78 -35.51 -1.67
CA VAL A 120 -10.18 -35.79 -1.33
C VAL A 120 -10.65 -36.90 -2.28
N GLN A 121 -10.77 -38.13 -1.79
CA GLN A 121 -11.42 -39.21 -2.52
C GLN A 121 -12.92 -38.88 -2.52
N TRP A 122 -13.39 -38.27 -3.60
CA TRP A 122 -14.81 -38.26 -3.89
C TRP A 122 -15.22 -39.70 -4.20
N LEU A 123 -15.82 -40.38 -3.21
CA LEU A 123 -16.71 -41.54 -3.43
C LEU A 123 -17.99 -41.05 -4.11
#